data_AF-V5IAK6-F1
#
_entry.id   AF-V5IAK6-F1
#
_cell.length_a   1.000
_cell.length_b   1.000
_cell.length_c   1.000
_cell.angle_alpha   90.00
_cell.angle_beta   90.00
_cell.angle_gamma   90.00
#
_symmetry.space_group_name_H-M   'P 1'
#
loop_
_entity.id
_entity.type
_entity.pdbx_description
1 polymer ?
#
loop_
_entity_poly.entity_id
_entity_poly.type
_entity_poly.pdbx_seq_one_letter_code
_entity_poly.pdbx_strand_id
1 'polypeptide(L)'
;AVYEGQSESSEDEDKVCELLDYTKLICNLCKRQLGSVKALIKHVKLSTLHRQNLEARKKKKSNIKEKIFYHVRTKERHMEYGNPEELQPSILKDKYLKLGEMGMPMATSSVSKPIRSENIGNKLLQKMGRAEGQGLGKQNQDRIDII
;
A
#
# COMPACT_ATOMS: atom_id res chain seq x y z
N ALA A 1 1.02 23.68 26.66
CA ALA A 1 -0.09 23.99 25.74
C ALA A 1 0.48 24.08 24.33
N VAL A 2 0.11 23.15 23.44
CA VAL A 2 0.47 23.12 22.01
C VAL A 2 -0.79 22.58 21.31
N TYR A 3 -1.73 23.46 20.99
CA TYR A 3 -1.99 24.08 19.69
C TYR A 3 -2.83 23.20 18.75
N GLU A 4 -4.14 23.46 18.82
CA GLU A 4 -5.15 23.53 17.75
C GLU A 4 -5.34 22.35 16.77
N GLY A 5 -6.26 21.46 17.14
CA GLY A 5 -7.02 20.62 16.21
C GLY A 5 -8.34 21.27 15.77
N GLN A 6 -8.28 22.45 15.15
CA GLN A 6 -9.46 23.17 14.66
C GLN A 6 -9.32 23.44 13.16
N SER A 7 -9.62 22.47 12.30
CA SER A 7 -9.67 22.69 10.84
C SER A 7 -10.49 21.63 10.12
N GLU A 8 -11.74 21.36 10.51
CA GLU A 8 -12.55 20.39 9.76
C GLU A 8 -14.03 20.71 9.51
N SER A 9 -14.51 21.90 9.88
CA SER A 9 -15.94 22.22 9.66
C SER A 9 -16.20 23.28 8.57
N SER A 10 -15.29 24.24 8.35
CA SER A 10 -15.58 25.40 7.49
C SER A 10 -15.36 25.17 5.99
N GLU A 11 -14.42 24.31 5.58
CA GLU A 11 -14.12 24.11 4.15
C GLU A 11 -15.18 23.29 3.38
N ASP A 12 -16.09 22.64 4.08
CA ASP A 12 -17.04 21.71 3.46
C ASP A 12 -18.25 22.45 2.84
N GLU A 13 -18.64 23.62 3.36
CA GLU A 13 -19.74 24.44 2.83
C GLU A 13 -19.34 25.13 1.52
N ASP A 14 -18.14 25.72 1.46
CA ASP A 14 -17.63 26.41 0.26
C ASP A 14 -17.43 25.46 -0.93
N LYS A 15 -17.08 24.19 -0.67
CA LYS A 15 -16.85 23.17 -1.69
C LYS A 15 -18.15 22.61 -2.29
N VAL A 16 -19.29 22.74 -1.61
CA VAL A 16 -20.59 22.33 -2.17
C VAL A 16 -20.97 23.24 -3.34
N CYS A 17 -20.66 24.53 -3.26
CA CYS A 17 -20.85 25.48 -4.35
C CYS A 17 -19.98 25.14 -5.57
N GLU A 18 -18.74 24.69 -5.38
CA GLU A 18 -17.85 24.27 -6.48
C GLU A 18 -18.35 23.02 -7.22
N LEU A 19 -19.14 22.18 -6.54
CA LEU A 19 -19.71 20.97 -7.12
C LEU A 19 -20.95 21.23 -7.99
N LEU A 20 -21.49 22.45 -7.99
CA LEU A 20 -22.69 22.84 -8.73
C LEU A 20 -22.35 23.94 -9.74
N ASP A 21 -22.58 23.66 -11.02
CA ASP A 21 -22.46 24.67 -12.07
C ASP A 21 -23.85 25.26 -12.37
N TYR A 22 -24.08 26.50 -11.92
CA TYR A 22 -25.33 27.22 -12.16
C TYR A 22 -25.46 27.75 -13.60
N THR A 23 -24.35 27.86 -14.35
CA THR A 23 -24.39 28.31 -15.75
C THR A 23 -24.86 27.20 -16.68
N LYS A 24 -24.37 25.97 -16.47
CA LYS A 24 -24.75 24.79 -17.25
C LYS A 24 -25.88 23.98 -16.63
N LEU A 25 -26.26 24.31 -15.39
CA LEU A 25 -27.24 23.60 -14.56
C LEU A 25 -26.85 22.14 -14.31
N ILE A 26 -25.57 21.89 -14.05
CA ILE A 26 -25.02 20.55 -13.89
C ILE A 26 -24.61 20.33 -12.43
N CYS A 27 -24.99 19.18 -11.87
CA CYS A 27 -24.39 18.68 -10.63
C CYS A 27 -23.18 17.80 -10.99
N ASN A 28 -21.97 18.31 -10.75
CA ASN A 28 -20.72 17.60 -11.08
C ASN A 28 -20.50 16.36 -10.19
N LEU A 29 -21.13 16.33 -9.02
CA LEU A 29 -21.10 15.17 -8.14
C LEU A 29 -21.87 13.97 -8.72
N CYS A 30 -23.03 14.24 -9.30
CA CYS A 30 -23.91 13.22 -9.85
C CYS A 30 -23.76 13.07 -11.37
N LYS A 31 -22.90 13.90 -12.00
CA LYS A 31 -22.71 14.00 -13.46
C LYS A 31 -24.03 14.16 -14.22
N ARG A 32 -24.95 14.96 -13.66
CA ARG A 32 -26.30 15.14 -14.20
C ARG A 32 -26.57 16.60 -14.53
N GLN A 33 -27.00 16.84 -15.77
CA GLN A 33 -27.54 18.12 -16.21
C GLN A 33 -29.03 18.20 -15.90
N LEU A 34 -29.51 19.37 -15.47
CA LEU A 34 -30.89 19.63 -15.09
C LEU A 34 -31.45 20.80 -15.89
N GLY A 35 -32.75 20.78 -16.15
CA GLY A 35 -33.39 21.75 -17.06
C GLY A 35 -33.71 23.11 -16.43
N SER A 36 -33.53 23.30 -15.13
CA SER A 36 -33.75 24.60 -14.47
C SER A 36 -32.97 24.72 -13.17
N VAL A 37 -32.73 25.96 -12.72
CA VAL A 37 -32.12 26.25 -11.41
C VAL A 37 -32.94 25.65 -10.27
N LYS A 38 -34.28 25.76 -10.34
CA LYS A 38 -35.18 25.16 -9.34
C LYS A 38 -35.07 23.63 -9.30
N ALA A 39 -34.92 22.98 -10.46
CA ALA A 39 -34.68 21.55 -10.54
C ALA A 39 -33.31 21.15 -9.94
N LEU A 40 -32.27 21.97 -10.16
CA LEU A 40 -30.95 21.78 -9.56
C LEU A 40 -30.98 21.86 -8.03
N ILE A 41 -31.64 22.88 -7.49
CA ILE A 41 -31.81 23.03 -6.03
C ILE A 41 -32.61 21.84 -5.46
N LYS A 42 -33.69 21.44 -6.13
CA LYS A 42 -34.51 20.29 -5.70
C LYS A 42 -33.71 18.98 -5.75
N HIS A 43 -32.85 18.82 -6.76
CA HIS A 43 -31.97 17.66 -6.89
C HIS A 43 -31.00 17.55 -5.71
N VAL A 44 -30.32 18.64 -5.34
CA VAL A 44 -29.38 18.66 -4.21
C VAL A 44 -30.11 18.33 -2.90
N LYS A 45 -31.31 18.89 -2.69
CA LYS A 45 -32.08 18.71 -1.45
C LYS A 45 -32.73 17.33 -1.31
N LEU A 46 -33.23 16.74 -2.40
CA LEU A 46 -34.10 15.57 -2.33
C LEU A 46 -33.49 14.29 -2.94
N SER A 47 -32.40 14.38 -3.71
CA SER A 47 -31.84 13.20 -4.35
C SER A 47 -31.05 12.35 -3.36
N THR A 48 -31.50 11.11 -3.16
CA THR A 48 -30.79 10.11 -2.37
C THR A 48 -29.42 9.78 -2.94
N LEU A 49 -29.30 9.73 -4.28
CA LEU A 49 -28.04 9.51 -4.98
C LEU A 49 -27.01 10.62 -4.70
N HIS A 50 -27.47 11.88 -4.65
CA HIS A 50 -26.60 13.01 -4.32
C HIS A 50 -26.03 12.88 -2.91
N ARG A 51 -26.87 12.56 -1.93
CA ARG A 51 -26.45 12.32 -0.54
C ARG A 51 -25.44 11.18 -0.44
N GLN A 52 -25.72 10.03 -1.07
CA GLN A 52 -24.82 8.88 -1.06
C GLN A 52 -23.46 9.21 -1.70
N ASN A 53 -23.45 9.96 -2.81
CA ASN A 53 -22.21 10.38 -3.46
C ASN A 53 -21.39 11.35 -2.60
N LEU A 54 -22.04 12.26 -1.87
CA LEU A 54 -21.37 13.16 -0.92
C LEU A 54 -20.70 12.35 0.20
N GLU A 55 -21.43 11.42 0.82
CA GLU A 55 -20.90 10.57 1.89
C GLU A 55 -19.73 9.71 1.42
N ALA A 56 -19.85 9.09 0.23
CA ALA A 56 -18.77 8.30 -0.36
C ALA A 56 -17.51 9.14 -0.62
N ARG A 57 -17.68 10.41 -1.05
CA ARG A 57 -16.56 11.34 -1.21
C ARG A 57 -15.91 11.71 0.11
N LYS A 58 -16.69 12.00 1.16
CA LYS A 58 -16.15 12.31 2.49
C LYS A 58 -15.30 11.16 3.03
N LYS A 59 -15.78 9.92 2.92
CA LYS A 59 -15.04 8.71 3.33
C LYS A 59 -13.75 8.49 2.54
N LYS A 60 -13.76 8.73 1.22
CA LYS A 60 -12.55 8.64 0.40
C LYS A 60 -11.54 9.72 0.80
N LYS A 61 -11.99 10.95 1.04
CA LYS A 61 -11.14 12.07 1.45
C LYS A 61 -10.50 11.82 2.81
N SER A 62 -11.26 11.28 3.79
CA SER A 62 -10.69 10.91 5.09
C SER A 62 -9.65 9.80 4.98
N ASN A 63 -9.91 8.74 4.20
CA ASN A 63 -8.94 7.66 4.00
C ASN A 63 -7.64 8.14 3.30
N ILE A 64 -7.75 9.08 2.35
CA ILE A 64 -6.59 9.69 1.70
C ILE A 64 -5.81 10.54 2.71
N LYS A 65 -6.49 11.36 3.52
CA LYS A 65 -5.86 12.14 4.60
C LYS A 65 -5.12 11.24 5.59
N GLU A 66 -5.73 10.14 6.03
CA GLU A 66 -5.10 9.16 6.92
C GLU A 66 -3.85 8.52 6.30
N LYS A 67 -3.91 8.15 5.00
CA LYS A 67 -2.75 7.61 4.27
C LYS A 67 -1.63 8.62 4.13
N ILE A 68 -1.95 9.89 3.83
CA ILE A 68 -0.95 10.96 3.75
C ILE A 68 -0.31 11.18 5.11
N PHE A 69 -1.10 11.25 6.18
CA PHE A 69 -0.58 11.39 7.55
C PHE A 69 0.33 10.21 7.95
N TYR A 70 -0.07 8.98 7.61
CA TYR A 70 0.76 7.80 7.82
C TYR A 70 2.10 7.87 7.07
N HIS A 71 2.09 8.33 5.82
CA HIS A 71 3.31 8.52 5.02
C HIS A 71 4.21 9.62 5.58
N VAL A 72 3.64 10.77 5.96
CA VAL A 72 4.39 11.89 6.55
C VAL A 72 5.02 11.47 7.87
N ARG A 73 4.27 10.83 8.77
CA ARG A 73 4.78 10.34 10.05
C ARG A 73 5.83 9.23 9.91
N THR A 74 5.72 8.40 8.88
CA THR A 74 6.74 7.37 8.57
C THR A 74 8.01 8.02 8.05
N LYS A 75 7.88 9.05 7.18
CA LYS A 75 9.02 9.84 6.71
C LYS A 75 9.70 10.60 7.86
N GLU A 76 8.95 11.16 8.80
CA GLU A 76 9.51 11.82 9.99
C GLU A 76 10.34 10.84 10.83
N ARG A 77 9.83 9.63 11.10
CA ARG A 77 10.61 8.57 11.78
C ARG A 77 11.89 8.22 11.03
N HIS A 78 11.85 8.15 9.71
CA HIS A 78 13.04 7.84 8.89
C HIS A 78 14.09 8.95 8.92
N MET A 79 13.66 10.22 9.03
CA MET A 79 14.56 11.38 9.09
C MET A 79 15.15 11.58 10.49
N GLU A 80 14.38 11.28 11.55
CA GLU A 80 14.80 11.39 12.94
C GLU A 80 15.78 10.28 13.36
N TYR A 81 15.58 9.07 12.85
CA TYR A 81 16.45 7.91 13.08
C TYR A 81 17.07 7.46 11.76
N GLY A 82 18.01 8.23 11.22
CA GLY A 82 18.71 7.87 9.99
C GLY A 82 19.55 6.60 10.14
N ASN A 83 19.07 5.47 9.59
CA ASN A 83 19.76 4.40 8.83
C ASN A 83 19.03 3.04 8.95
N PRO A 84 19.18 2.15 7.94
CA PRO A 84 18.07 1.66 7.13
C PRO A 84 17.18 0.66 7.87
N GLU A 85 15.95 0.48 7.39
CA GLU A 85 15.08 -0.60 7.86
C GLU A 85 15.74 -1.95 7.56
N GLU A 86 16.48 -2.49 8.53
CA GLU A 86 16.64 -3.93 8.66
C GLU A 86 15.22 -4.47 8.75
N LEU A 87 14.81 -5.14 7.66
CA LEU A 87 13.55 -5.88 7.56
C LEU A 87 13.27 -6.52 8.91
N GLN A 88 12.24 -6.02 9.60
CA GLN A 88 11.92 -6.56 10.92
C GLN A 88 11.78 -8.07 10.76
N PRO A 89 12.53 -8.86 11.55
CA PRO A 89 12.48 -10.31 11.43
C PRO A 89 11.02 -10.71 11.58
N SER A 90 10.48 -11.35 10.54
CA SER A 90 9.11 -11.86 10.52
C SER A 90 8.81 -12.53 11.86
N ILE A 91 7.65 -12.28 12.45
CA ILE A 91 7.14 -12.98 13.65
C ILE A 91 7.19 -14.52 13.54
N LEU A 92 7.36 -15.04 12.32
CA LEU A 92 7.57 -16.46 12.06
C LEU A 92 9.01 -16.92 12.26
N LYS A 93 9.97 -15.99 12.31
CA LYS A 93 11.41 -16.27 12.42
C LYS A 93 11.74 -16.92 13.76
N ASP A 94 11.23 -16.38 14.87
CA ASP A 94 11.45 -16.98 16.18
C ASP A 94 10.79 -18.35 16.30
N LYS A 95 9.59 -18.53 15.71
CA LYS A 95 8.94 -19.85 15.63
C LYS A 95 9.78 -20.83 14.82
N TYR A 96 10.32 -20.39 13.68
CA TYR A 96 11.16 -21.22 12.80
C TYR A 96 12.50 -21.60 13.43
N LEU A 97 13.17 -20.66 14.10
CA LEU A 97 14.43 -20.94 14.81
C LEU A 97 14.21 -21.93 15.96
N LYS A 98 13.14 -21.74 16.73
CA LYS A 98 12.79 -22.64 17.85
C LYS A 98 12.40 -24.04 17.38
N LEU A 99 11.77 -24.15 16.21
CA LEU A 99 11.51 -25.43 15.53
C LEU A 99 12.79 -26.15 15.09
N GLY A 100 13.84 -25.38 14.73
CA GLY A 100 15.16 -25.92 14.39
C GLY A 100 15.98 -26.39 15.60
N GLU A 101 15.87 -25.69 16.75
CA GLU A 101 16.59 -26.06 17.98
C GLU A 101 16.03 -27.30 18.68
N MET A 102 14.72 -27.56 18.56
CA MET A 102 14.05 -28.70 19.23
C MET A 102 14.25 -30.06 18.53
N GLY A 103 15.16 -30.16 17.57
CA GLY A 103 15.56 -31.44 16.95
C GLY A 103 14.44 -32.15 16.19
N MET A 104 13.37 -31.45 15.82
CA MET A 104 12.37 -31.97 14.89
C MET A 104 13.10 -32.22 13.57
N PRO A 105 12.91 -33.37 12.88
CA PRO A 105 13.51 -33.56 11.58
C PRO A 105 12.91 -32.52 10.64
N MET A 106 13.60 -31.40 10.46
CA MET A 106 13.47 -30.55 9.31
C MET A 106 13.59 -31.51 8.15
N ALA A 107 12.51 -31.69 7.40
CA ALA A 107 12.50 -32.56 6.24
C ALA A 107 13.78 -32.27 5.47
N THR A 108 14.69 -33.23 5.46
CA THR A 108 15.94 -33.11 4.74
C THR A 108 15.52 -33.08 3.29
N SER A 109 15.29 -31.88 2.78
CA SER A 109 15.32 -31.60 1.36
C SER A 109 16.78 -31.64 0.93
N SER A 110 17.49 -32.71 1.29
CA SER A 110 18.60 -33.21 0.51
C SER A 110 17.98 -33.67 -0.80
N VAL A 111 17.75 -32.71 -1.69
CA VAL A 111 17.70 -33.02 -3.11
C VAL A 111 19.07 -33.59 -3.40
N SER A 112 19.19 -34.91 -3.32
CA SER A 112 20.43 -35.67 -3.54
C SER A 112 20.97 -35.55 -4.97
N LYS A 113 20.30 -34.74 -5.80
CA LYS A 113 20.56 -34.59 -7.22
C LYS A 113 20.77 -33.10 -7.53
N PRO A 114 21.85 -32.74 -8.25
CA PRO A 114 22.09 -31.36 -8.63
C PRO A 114 20.92 -30.80 -9.45
N ILE A 115 20.69 -29.49 -9.32
CA ILE A 115 19.65 -28.76 -10.06
C ILE A 115 20.02 -28.78 -11.55
N ARG A 116 19.25 -29.51 -12.37
CA ARG A 116 19.47 -29.61 -13.81
C ARG A 116 19.38 -28.23 -14.50
N SER A 117 20.16 -28.04 -15.57
CA SER A 117 20.21 -26.81 -16.37
C SER A 117 18.88 -26.42 -17.02
N GLU A 118 17.97 -27.38 -17.24
CA GLU A 118 16.64 -27.14 -17.81
C GLU A 118 15.62 -26.60 -16.79
N ASN A 119 15.99 -26.52 -15.51
CA ASN A 119 15.11 -25.96 -14.49
C ASN A 119 14.90 -24.45 -14.72
N ILE A 120 13.64 -24.01 -14.76
CA ILE A 120 13.24 -22.61 -14.96
C ILE A 120 13.96 -21.68 -13.97
N GLY A 121 14.12 -22.13 -12.72
CA GLY A 121 14.85 -21.40 -11.68
C GLY A 121 16.34 -21.28 -11.98
N ASN A 122 16.99 -22.33 -12.51
CA ASN A 122 18.40 -22.29 -12.93
C ASN A 122 18.58 -21.29 -14.08
N LYS A 123 17.73 -21.36 -15.11
CA LYS A 123 17.76 -20.43 -16.25
C LYS A 123 17.50 -18.97 -15.85
N LEU A 124 16.61 -18.74 -14.88
CA LEU A 124 16.38 -17.41 -14.31
C LEU A 124 17.63 -16.88 -13.60
N LEU A 125 18.20 -17.68 -12.72
CA LEU A 125 19.40 -17.31 -11.97
C LEU A 125 20.59 -17.01 -12.91
N GLN A 126 20.77 -17.80 -13.97
CA GLN A 126 21.75 -17.55 -15.02
C GLN A 126 21.50 -16.22 -15.74
N LYS A 127 20.25 -15.91 -16.10
CA LYS A 127 19.88 -14.59 -16.67
C LYS A 127 20.17 -13.42 -15.73
N MET A 128 20.14 -13.67 -14.42
CA MET A 128 20.46 -12.69 -13.38
C MET A 128 21.95 -12.67 -13.02
N GLY A 129 22.81 -13.39 -13.77
CA GLY A 129 24.26 -13.35 -13.62
C GLY A 129 24.86 -14.41 -12.70
N ARG A 130 24.08 -15.38 -12.22
CA ARG A 130 24.61 -16.51 -11.43
C ARG A 130 25.16 -17.60 -12.34
N ALA A 131 26.45 -17.90 -12.24
CA ALA A 131 27.04 -19.04 -12.94
C ALA A 131 26.80 -20.36 -12.19
N GLU A 132 26.75 -21.47 -12.93
CA GLU A 132 26.72 -22.82 -12.35
C GLU A 132 28.05 -23.07 -11.61
N GLY A 133 27.97 -23.65 -10.40
CA GLY A 133 29.15 -23.86 -9.55
C GLY A 133 29.68 -22.60 -8.84
N GLN A 134 28.96 -21.49 -8.90
CA GLN A 134 29.31 -20.26 -8.17
C GLN A 134 28.50 -20.16 -6.87
N GLY A 135 29.21 -19.87 -5.76
CA GLY A 135 28.60 -19.62 -4.46
C GLY A 135 27.56 -18.51 -4.55
N LEU A 136 26.49 -18.63 -3.76
CA LEU A 136 25.58 -17.53 -3.52
C LEU A 136 26.28 -16.42 -2.69
N GLY A 137 25.75 -15.21 -2.70
CA GLY A 137 26.30 -14.08 -1.94
C GLY A 137 26.98 -13.01 -2.80
N LYS A 138 27.13 -11.80 -2.24
CA LYS A 138 27.61 -10.59 -2.95
C LYS A 138 29.00 -10.75 -3.59
N GLN A 139 29.81 -11.64 -3.04
CA GLN A 139 31.15 -11.98 -3.54
C GLN A 139 31.26 -13.47 -3.94
N ASN A 140 30.13 -14.17 -4.10
CA ASN A 140 30.09 -15.58 -4.47
C ASN A 140 30.83 -16.53 -3.49
N GLN A 141 30.72 -16.25 -2.20
CA GLN A 141 31.48 -16.93 -1.13
C GLN A 141 30.77 -18.14 -0.55
N ASP A 142 29.49 -18.34 -0.85
CA ASP A 142 28.74 -19.44 -0.24
C ASP A 142 29.20 -20.82 -0.78
N ARG A 143 28.88 -21.86 0.00
CA ARG A 143 29.28 -23.24 -0.29
C ARG A 143 28.68 -23.74 -1.60
N ILE A 144 29.50 -24.46 -2.36
CA ILE A 144 29.14 -25.09 -3.65
C ILE A 144 28.84 -26.59 -3.52
N ASP A 145 29.36 -27.23 -2.46
CA ASP A 145 29.24 -28.67 -2.23
C ASP A 145 28.25 -28.99 -1.10
N ILE A 146 27.55 -30.12 -1.26
CA ILE A 146 26.59 -30.66 -0.28
C ILE A 146 27.37 -31.60 0.67
N ILE A 147 27.27 -31.37 1.98
CA ILE A 147 27.81 -32.28 3.03
C ILE A 147 26.83 -33.43 3.27
#